data_AF-A0A535XR42-F1
#
_entry.id   AF-A0A535XR42-F1
#
_cell.length_a   1.000
_cell.length_b   1.000
_cell.length_c   1.000
_cell.angle_alpha   90.00
_cell.angle_beta   90.00
_cell.angle_gamma   90.00
#
_symmetry.space_group_name_H-M   'P 1'
#
loop_
_entity.id
_entity.type
_entity.pdbx_description
1 polymer ?
#
loop_
_entity_poly.entity_id
_entity_poly.type
_entity_poly.pdbx_seq_one_letter_code
_entity_poly.pdbx_strand_id
1 'polypeptide(L)' 'MAISQMIGARIHRREDPHLITGGGRYVEDLTRPGLLTMAIVRSPHPHARIKRIDATGAQAIPGVVAVLTAA' A
#
# COMPACT_ATOMS: atom_id res chain seq x y z
N MET A 1 -21.97 29.19 -12.47
CA MET A 1 -23.27 29.19 -11.76
C MET A 1 -22.97 29.36 -10.27
N ALA A 2 -23.25 30.52 -9.69
CA ALA A 2 -22.95 30.78 -8.28
C ALA A 2 -23.98 30.06 -7.40
N ILE A 3 -23.51 29.33 -6.39
CA ILE A 3 -24.37 28.58 -5.46
C ILE A 3 -24.91 29.56 -4.42
N SER A 4 -26.23 29.72 -4.33
CA SER A 4 -26.89 30.70 -3.46
C SER A 4 -27.20 30.17 -2.04
N GLN A 5 -27.19 28.83 -1.83
CA GLN A 5 -27.44 28.17 -0.55
C GLN A 5 -26.53 26.94 -0.40
N MET A 6 -25.86 26.78 0.75
CA MET A 6 -24.90 25.68 0.97
C MET A 6 -25.50 24.46 1.68
N ILE A 7 -26.46 24.66 2.59
CA ILE A 7 -27.08 23.56 3.35
C ILE A 7 -28.30 23.04 2.58
N GLY A 8 -28.39 21.71 2.41
CA GLY A 8 -29.50 21.06 1.68
C GLY A 8 -29.41 21.14 0.15
N ALA A 9 -28.43 21.85 -0.40
CA ALA A 9 -28.23 21.95 -1.85
C ALA A 9 -27.48 20.73 -2.42
N ARG A 10 -27.82 20.33 -3.64
CA ARG A 10 -27.10 19.29 -4.39
C ARG A 10 -25.86 19.90 -5.05
N ILE A 11 -24.75 19.92 -4.32
CA ILE A 11 -23.48 20.50 -4.77
C ILE A 11 -22.58 19.40 -5.34
N HIS A 12 -21.95 19.66 -6.48
CA HIS A 12 -20.94 18.75 -7.04
C HIS A 12 -19.72 18.69 -6.11
N ARG A 13 -19.12 17.50 -5.98
CA ARG A 13 -17.96 17.35 -5.08
C ARG A 13 -16.76 18.07 -5.66
N ARG A 14 -15.98 18.70 -4.78
CA ARG A 14 -14.77 19.43 -5.17
C ARG A 14 -13.66 18.47 -5.63
N GLU A 15 -13.66 17.27 -5.08
CA GLU A 15 -12.67 16.24 -5.27
C GLU A 15 -12.82 15.53 -6.62
N ASP A 16 -14.05 15.49 -7.17
CA ASP A 16 -14.38 14.71 -8.37
C ASP A 16 -13.43 14.99 -9.54
N PRO A 17 -13.19 16.24 -9.98
CA PRO A 17 -12.33 16.47 -11.14
C PRO A 17 -10.93 15.91 -10.98
N HIS A 18 -10.38 15.91 -9.76
CA HIS A 18 -9.03 15.41 -9.50
C HIS A 18 -9.00 13.88 -9.38
N LEU A 19 -10.00 13.29 -8.73
CA LEU A 19 -10.06 11.84 -8.52
C LEU A 19 -10.42 11.08 -9.81
N ILE A 20 -11.39 11.57 -10.60
CA ILE A 20 -11.86 10.86 -11.80
C ILE A 20 -10.93 10.97 -13.00
N THR A 21 -9.92 11.85 -12.92
CA THR A 21 -8.91 12.05 -13.98
C THR A 21 -7.58 11.40 -13.63
N GLY A 22 -7.50 10.64 -12.54
CA GLY A 22 -6.25 10.01 -12.08
C GLY A 22 -5.26 10.96 -11.44
N GLY A 23 -5.68 12.18 -11.09
CA GLY A 23 -4.85 13.13 -10.35
C GLY A 23 -4.72 12.80 -8.86
N GLY A 24 -5.68 12.05 -8.30
CA GLY A 24 -5.65 11.62 -6.90
C GLY A 24 -4.35 10.88 -6.56
N ARG A 25 -3.82 11.13 -5.36
CA ARG A 25 -2.55 10.56 -4.91
C ARG A 25 -2.75 9.81 -3.60
N TYR A 26 -2.48 8.51 -3.64
CA TYR A 26 -2.60 7.57 -2.55
C TYR A 26 -1.20 7.11 -2.09
N VAL A 27 -1.16 6.22 -1.09
CA VAL A 27 0.10 5.75 -0.50
C VAL A 27 0.98 5.04 -1.51
N GLU A 28 0.39 4.24 -2.41
CA GLU A 28 1.14 3.47 -3.41
C GLU A 28 1.66 4.33 -4.58
N ASP A 29 1.11 5.54 -4.77
CA ASP A 29 1.59 6.49 -5.77
C ASP A 29 2.87 7.24 -5.32
N LEU A 30 3.29 7.04 -4.07
CA LEU A 30 4.46 7.71 -3.51
C LEU A 30 5.74 7.05 -4.01
N THR A 31 6.59 7.81 -4.71
CA THR A 31 7.93 7.41 -5.11
C THR A 31 8.99 8.27 -4.42
N ARG A 32 10.12 7.66 -4.04
CA ARG A 32 11.29 8.33 -3.44
C ARG A 32 12.57 7.64 -3.89
N PRO A 33 13.71 8.35 -3.97
CA PRO A 33 15.00 7.70 -4.20
C PRO A 33 15.26 6.60 -3.16
N GLY A 34 15.59 5.40 -3.63
CA GLY A 34 15.85 4.24 -2.76
C GLY A 34 14.61 3.60 -2.12
N LEU A 35 13.40 3.91 -2.57
CA LEU A 35 12.18 3.24 -2.10
C LEU A 35 12.26 1.72 -2.38
N LEU A 36 12.06 0.92 -1.34
CA LEU A 36 11.99 -0.54 -1.43
C LEU A 36 10.54 -1.02 -1.26
N THR A 37 10.25 -2.18 -1.84
CA THR A 37 8.97 -2.89 -1.65
C THR A 37 9.15 -4.03 -0.67
N MET A 38 8.09 -4.34 0.08
CA MET A 38 8.02 -5.48 0.99
C MET A 38 6.86 -6.39 0.59
N ALA A 39 7.06 -7.71 0.74
CA ALA A 39 6.00 -8.69 0.75
C ALA A 39 6.03 -9.47 2.07
N ILE A 40 4.86 -9.96 2.50
CA ILE A 40 4.70 -10.73 3.74
C ILE A 40 4.46 -12.19 3.39
N VAL A 41 5.34 -13.08 3.84
CA VAL A 41 5.10 -14.52 3.83
C VAL A 41 4.11 -14.85 4.94
N ARG A 42 2.96 -15.44 4.58
CA ARG A 42 1.86 -15.73 5.51
C ARG A 42 1.81 -17.22 5.84
N SER A 43 1.25 -17.53 7.02
CA SER A 43 1.02 -18.91 7.43
C SER A 43 -0.02 -19.58 6.51
N PRO A 44 0.27 -20.77 5.97
CA PRO A 44 -0.75 -21.60 5.33
C PRO A 44 -1.58 -22.40 6.35
N HIS A 45 -1.21 -22.35 7.64
CA HIS A 45 -1.90 -23.04 8.72
C HIS A 45 -2.71 -22.06 9.58
N PRO A 46 -3.96 -22.38 9.93
CA PRO A 46 -4.77 -21.53 10.83
C PRO A 46 -4.23 -21.53 12.26
N HIS A 47 -3.62 -22.63 12.70
CA HIS A 47 -2.98 -22.76 14.02
C HIS A 47 -1.84 -23.77 13.96
N ALA A 48 -0.61 -23.33 14.25
CA ALA A 48 0.57 -24.19 14.27
C ALA A 48 1.70 -23.52 15.08
N ARG A 49 2.67 -24.32 15.54
CA ARG A 49 3.95 -23.81 16.03
C ARG A 49 4.93 -23.66 14.87
N ILE A 50 5.63 -22.53 14.79
CA ILE A 50 6.71 -22.31 13.83
C ILE A 50 7.95 -23.07 14.32
N LYS A 51 8.29 -24.19 13.69
CA LYS A 51 9.48 -24.97 14.04
C LYS A 51 10.77 -24.35 13.49
N ARG A 52 10.70 -23.81 12.26
CA ARG A 52 11.84 -23.22 11.54
C ARG A 52 11.33 -22.31 10.43
N ILE A 53 12.08 -21.25 10.14
CA ILE A 53 11.96 -20.43 8.93
C ILE A 53 13.29 -20.54 8.20
N ASP A 54 13.26 -20.96 6.93
CA ASP A 54 14.45 -20.99 6.07
C ASP A 54 14.33 -19.87 5.04
N ALA A 55 15.14 -18.82 5.25
CA ALA A 55 15.17 -17.63 4.39
C ALA A 55 16.31 -17.63 3.38
N THR A 56 17.14 -18.69 3.35
CA THR A 56 18.40 -18.71 2.58
C THR A 56 18.17 -18.49 1.09
N GLY A 57 17.16 -19.15 0.52
CA GLY A 57 16.80 -19.00 -0.88
C GLY A 57 16.38 -17.57 -1.23
N ALA A 58 15.61 -16.91 -0.38
CA ALA A 58 15.16 -15.54 -0.61
C ALA A 58 16.33 -14.54 -0.48
N GLN A 59 17.20 -14.71 0.51
CA GLN A 59 18.37 -13.85 0.73
C GLN A 59 19.39 -13.93 -0.41
N ALA A 60 19.45 -15.06 -1.12
CA ALA A 60 20.36 -15.24 -2.25
C ALA A 60 19.88 -14.55 -3.55
N ILE A 61 18.63 -14.06 -3.60
CA ILE A 61 18.08 -13.43 -4.80
C ILE A 61 18.66 -12.02 -4.96
N PRO A 62 19.28 -11.69 -6.12
CA PRO A 62 19.75 -10.34 -6.40
C PRO A 62 18.62 -9.31 -6.25
N GLY A 63 18.87 -8.26 -5.47
CA GLY A 63 17.90 -7.19 -5.20
C GLY A 63 17.05 -7.39 -3.94
N VAL A 64 17.11 -8.55 -3.28
CA VAL A 64 16.55 -8.69 -1.93
C VAL A 64 17.45 -7.97 -0.94
N VAL A 65 16.91 -6.94 -0.30
CA VAL A 65 17.67 -6.11 0.65
C VAL A 65 17.64 -6.71 2.06
N ALA A 66 16.52 -7.32 2.46
CA ALA A 66 16.37 -7.93 3.78
C ALA A 66 15.29 -9.02 3.77
N VAL A 67 15.46 -10.01 4.65
CA VAL A 67 14.39 -10.93 5.07
C VAL A 67 14.29 -10.85 6.59
N LEU A 68 13.16 -10.37 7.08
CA LEU A 68 12.93 -10.13 8.51
C LEU A 68 12.06 -11.25 9.09
N THR A 69 12.41 -11.71 10.29
CA THR A 69 11.63 -12.70 11.06
C THR A 69 11.41 -12.16 12.47
N ALA A 70 10.74 -12.93 13.34
CA ALA A 70 10.56 -12.54 14.74
C ALA A 70 11.83 -12.69 15.61
N ALA A 71 12.88 -13.31 15.08
CA ALA A 71 14.18 -13.47 15.74
C ALA A 71 15.02 -12.18 15.72
#